data_AF-A0A2J8S198-F1
#
_entry.id   AF-A0A2J8S198-F1
#
_cell.length_a   1.000
_cell.length_b   1.000
_cell.length_c   1.000
_cell.angle_alpha   90.00
_cell.angle_beta   90.00
_cell.angle_gamma   90.00
#
_symmetry.space_group_name_H-M   'P 1'
#
loop_
_entity.id
_entity.type
_entity.pdbx_description
1 polymer ?
#
loop_
_entity_poly.entity_id
_entity_poly.type
_entity_poly.pdbx_seq_one_letter_code
_entity_poly.pdbx_strand_id
1 'polypeptide(L)'
;MVRKKNSLKDCVAVAGPLGVTHFLILSKTETNIYFKLMRLPGGPTLTFQVKKYSLVRDVVSSLRRHRMHEQQFAYPPLLVLNSFGPHGMHVKLMATMFQNLFPSINVHKVNLNTIKRCLLIDYNPDSQELDFRHYSIKVVPVGASRGMKKLLQEKFPNMSRLQDISELLATGAGLSESEAEPDGDHNITELPQAVAGRGNMRAQQSAVRL
;
A
#
# COMPACT_ATOMS: atom_id res chain seq x y z
N MET A 1 18.36 -13.81 -10.02
CA MET A 1 19.15 -14.43 -11.09
C MET A 1 18.39 -14.28 -12.41
N VAL A 2 18.59 -13.18 -13.14
CA VAL A 2 18.13 -12.97 -14.53
C VAL A 2 19.26 -12.20 -15.21
N ARG A 3 19.86 -12.77 -16.26
CA ARG A 3 20.91 -12.09 -17.02
C ARG A 3 20.26 -11.33 -18.18
N LYS A 4 20.82 -10.18 -18.56
CA LYS A 4 20.33 -9.34 -19.68
C LYS A 4 20.24 -10.07 -21.03
N LYS A 5 20.86 -11.25 -21.14
CA LYS A 5 20.86 -12.13 -22.33
C LYS A 5 19.74 -13.18 -22.34
N ASN A 6 18.98 -13.34 -21.26
CA ASN A 6 17.93 -14.36 -21.21
C ASN A 6 16.77 -13.94 -22.13
N SER A 7 16.39 -14.82 -23.05
CA SER A 7 15.22 -14.59 -23.88
C SER A 7 13.93 -14.89 -23.10
N LEU A 8 12.80 -14.32 -23.53
CA LEU A 8 11.50 -14.63 -22.93
C LEU A 8 11.20 -16.13 -23.02
N LYS A 9 11.62 -16.79 -24.10
CA LYS A 9 11.41 -18.24 -24.30
C LYS A 9 12.13 -19.04 -23.22
N ASP A 10 13.37 -18.66 -22.89
CA ASP A 10 14.15 -19.32 -21.84
C ASP A 10 13.50 -19.13 -20.47
N CYS A 11 13.03 -17.92 -20.18
CA CYS A 11 12.32 -17.64 -18.92
C CYS A 11 11.04 -18.47 -18.79
N VAL A 12 10.26 -18.60 -19.87
CA VAL A 12 9.03 -19.42 -19.89
C VAL A 12 9.35 -20.91 -19.71
N ALA A 13 10.42 -21.41 -20.33
CA ALA A 13 10.82 -22.82 -20.21
C ALA A 13 11.18 -23.20 -18.75
N VAL A 14 11.76 -22.26 -18.00
CA VAL A 14 12.18 -22.49 -16.60
C VAL A 14 11.07 -22.11 -15.59
N ALA A 15 10.01 -21.43 -16.02
CA ALA A 15 8.94 -20.96 -15.14
C ALA A 15 8.20 -22.10 -14.43
N GLY A 16 7.94 -23.21 -15.13
CA GLY A 16 7.20 -24.36 -14.60
C GLY A 16 7.86 -24.99 -13.37
N PRO A 17 9.11 -25.47 -13.47
CA PRO A 17 9.83 -26.04 -12.33
C PRO A 17 10.01 -25.08 -11.14
N LEU A 18 10.06 -23.77 -11.40
CA LEU A 18 10.19 -22.75 -10.35
C LEU A 18 8.86 -22.33 -9.72
N GLY A 19 7.73 -22.90 -10.16
CA GLY A 19 6.40 -22.53 -9.68
C GLY A 19 6.01 -21.08 -10.02
N VAL A 20 6.63 -20.48 -11.04
CA VAL A 20 6.33 -19.10 -11.44
C VAL A 20 5.02 -19.09 -12.23
N THR A 21 4.05 -18.34 -11.72
CA THR A 21 2.69 -18.34 -12.28
C THR A 21 2.36 -17.09 -13.09
N HIS A 22 3.10 -16.00 -12.88
CA HIS A 22 2.92 -14.74 -13.62
C HIS A 22 4.27 -14.13 -14.02
N PHE A 23 4.30 -13.47 -15.17
CA PHE A 23 5.39 -12.56 -15.54
C PHE A 23 4.89 -11.13 -15.65
N LEU A 24 5.66 -10.22 -15.07
CA LEU A 24 5.51 -8.78 -15.21
C LEU A 24 6.71 -8.28 -16.01
N ILE A 25 6.45 -7.82 -17.23
CA ILE A 25 7.50 -7.47 -18.19
C ILE A 25 7.36 -6.00 -18.56
N LEU A 26 8.45 -5.25 -18.39
CA LEU A 26 8.57 -3.91 -18.93
C LEU A 26 9.42 -3.98 -20.20
N SER A 27 8.85 -3.50 -21.31
CA SER A 27 9.54 -3.41 -22.59
C SER A 27 9.52 -1.98 -23.10
N LYS A 28 10.65 -1.51 -23.63
CA LYS A 28 10.78 -0.16 -24.19
C LYS A 28 11.05 -0.28 -25.69
N THR A 29 10.26 0.41 -26.50
CA THR A 29 10.54 0.70 -27.90
C THR A 29 11.20 2.07 -28.02
N GLU A 30 11.56 2.50 -29.22
CA GLU A 30 12.13 3.83 -29.45
C GLU A 30 11.19 4.95 -28.98
N THR A 31 9.88 4.73 -29.11
CA THR A 31 8.85 5.73 -28.86
C THR A 31 8.11 5.54 -27.54
N ASN A 32 7.90 4.30 -27.09
CA ASN A 32 6.96 3.99 -26.01
C ASN A 32 7.48 2.95 -25.03
N ILE A 33 6.93 2.96 -23.82
CA ILE A 33 7.16 1.93 -22.81
C ILE A 33 5.87 1.14 -22.65
N TYR A 34 5.99 -0.18 -22.60
CA TYR A 34 4.88 -1.10 -22.42
C TYR A 34 5.10 -1.95 -21.17
N PHE A 35 4.02 -2.15 -20.43
CA PHE A 35 3.94 -3.09 -19.32
C PHE A 35 3.08 -4.29 -19.76
N LYS A 36 3.61 -5.50 -19.61
CA LYS A 36 2.91 -6.74 -19.96
C LYS A 36 2.75 -7.61 -18.73
N LEU A 37 1.52 -8.05 -18.48
CA LEU A 37 1.18 -9.03 -17.45
C LEU A 37 0.78 -10.33 -18.14
N MET A 38 1.58 -11.37 -17.95
CA MET A 38 1.38 -12.69 -18.57
C MET A 38 1.04 -13.72 -17.49
N ARG A 39 0.03 -14.56 -17.75
CA ARG A 39 -0.29 -15.73 -16.92
C ARG A 39 0.32 -17.00 -17.50
N LEU A 40 0.91 -17.83 -16.66
CA LEU A 40 1.52 -19.11 -17.04
C LEU A 40 0.85 -20.31 -16.31
N PRO A 41 0.91 -21.51 -16.92
CA PRO A 41 1.24 -21.79 -18.32
C PRO A 41 0.06 -21.47 -19.26
N GLY A 42 0.32 -20.98 -20.47
CA GLY A 42 -0.70 -20.83 -21.53
C GLY A 42 -1.85 -19.86 -21.22
N GLY A 43 -1.66 -18.91 -20.31
CA GLY A 43 -2.69 -17.95 -19.93
C GLY A 43 -2.73 -16.69 -20.79
N PRO A 44 -3.73 -15.81 -20.57
CA PRO A 44 -3.85 -14.55 -21.28
C PRO A 44 -2.68 -13.61 -20.97
N THR A 45 -2.40 -12.72 -21.91
CA THR A 45 -1.41 -11.65 -21.76
C THR A 45 -2.11 -10.30 -21.91
N LEU A 46 -1.98 -9.46 -20.88
CA LEU A 46 -2.42 -8.07 -20.93
C LEU A 46 -1.24 -7.18 -21.29
N THR A 47 -1.42 -6.26 -22.22
CA THR A 47 -0.40 -5.30 -22.65
C THR A 47 -0.92 -3.90 -22.44
N PHE A 48 -0.18 -3.09 -21.69
CA PHE A 48 -0.51 -1.72 -21.35
C PHE A 48 0.56 -0.78 -21.88
N GLN A 49 0.17 0.35 -22.46
CA GLN A 49 1.10 1.43 -22.75
C GLN A 49 1.27 2.29 -21.49
N VAL A 50 2.50 2.46 -21.02
CA VAL A 50 2.80 3.31 -19.86
C VAL A 50 2.78 4.77 -20.31
N LYS A 51 1.79 5.54 -19.85
CA LYS A 51 1.66 6.97 -20.16
C LYS A 51 2.58 7.83 -19.29
N LYS A 52 2.52 7.61 -17.98
CA LYS A 52 3.29 8.35 -16.96
C LYS A 52 3.80 7.35 -15.93
N TYR A 53 4.98 7.62 -15.39
CA TYR A 53 5.56 6.84 -14.31
C TYR A 53 6.36 7.75 -13.38
N SER A 54 6.49 7.34 -12.13
CA SER A 54 7.34 7.98 -11.13
C SER A 54 8.22 6.91 -10.50
N LEU A 55 9.48 7.23 -10.22
CA LEU A 55 10.37 6.30 -9.54
C LEU A 55 10.16 6.39 -8.03
N VAL A 56 10.42 5.29 -7.33
CA VAL A 56 10.32 5.24 -5.86
C VAL A 56 11.16 6.34 -5.20
N ARG A 57 12.36 6.61 -5.73
CA ARG A 57 13.24 7.69 -5.24
C ARG A 57 12.60 9.08 -5.35
N ASP A 58 11.86 9.35 -6.42
CA ASP A 58 11.25 10.65 -6.66
C ASP A 58 10.09 10.84 -5.68
N VAL A 59 9.28 9.79 -5.47
CA VAL A 59 8.17 9.78 -4.49
C VAL A 59 8.69 9.93 -3.06
N VAL A 60 9.76 9.22 -2.71
CA VAL A 60 10.37 9.31 -1.37
C VAL A 60 10.94 10.71 -1.12
N SER A 61 11.55 11.32 -2.12
CA SER A 61 12.12 12.67 -2.00
C SER A 61 11.07 13.78 -1.90
N SER A 62 9.88 13.60 -2.48
CA SER A 62 8.80 14.59 -2.42
C SER A 62 8.00 14.53 -1.11
N LEU A 63 8.06 13.42 -0.38
CA LEU A 63 7.37 13.21 0.88
C LEU A 63 8.21 13.72 2.07
N ARG A 64 7.70 14.73 2.79
CA ARG A 64 8.32 15.27 4.02
C ARG A 64 8.55 14.21 5.10
N ARG A 65 7.68 13.20 5.17
CA ARG A 65 7.81 12.02 6.03
C ARG A 65 7.41 10.79 5.23
N HIS A 66 8.39 10.01 4.79
CA HIS A 66 8.13 8.72 4.15
C HIS A 66 8.25 7.59 5.17
N ARG A 67 7.42 6.56 5.01
CA ARG A 67 7.51 5.32 5.80
C ARG A 67 7.92 4.19 4.87
N MET A 68 9.19 3.82 4.91
CA MET A 68 9.77 2.77 4.06
C MET A 68 10.57 1.82 4.95
N HIS A 69 9.87 0.92 5.64
CA HIS A 69 10.52 -0.14 6.42
C HIS A 69 10.57 -1.43 5.60
N GLU A 70 11.73 -2.08 5.58
CA GLU A 70 11.95 -3.31 4.81
C GLU A 70 10.95 -4.42 5.17
N GLN A 71 10.60 -4.56 6.45
CA GLN A 71 9.62 -5.53 6.94
C GLN A 71 8.23 -5.37 6.31
N GLN A 72 7.87 -4.20 5.78
CA GLN A 72 6.58 -4.00 5.10
C GLN A 72 6.52 -4.81 3.79
N PHE A 73 7.67 -5.12 3.18
CA PHE A 73 7.77 -5.86 1.92
C PHE A 73 7.80 -7.38 2.10
N ALA A 74 7.96 -7.87 3.34
CA ALA A 74 7.89 -9.30 3.66
C ALA A 74 6.48 -9.88 3.48
N TYR A 75 5.45 -9.03 3.53
CA TYR A 75 4.06 -9.42 3.35
C TYR A 75 3.50 -8.95 1.99
N PRO A 76 2.59 -9.70 1.37
CA PRO A 76 1.93 -9.30 0.14
C PRO A 76 1.03 -8.07 0.39
N PRO A 77 0.89 -7.15 -0.60
CA PRO A 77 -0.02 -6.03 -0.48
C PRO A 77 -1.49 -6.47 -0.63
N LEU A 78 -2.40 -5.75 0.01
CA LEU A 78 -3.84 -5.85 -0.24
C LEU A 78 -4.15 -5.26 -1.62
N LEU A 79 -4.81 -6.01 -2.49
CA LEU A 79 -5.28 -5.47 -3.77
C LEU A 79 -6.64 -4.77 -3.58
N VAL A 80 -6.73 -3.53 -4.07
CA VAL A 80 -7.96 -2.76 -4.16
C VAL A 80 -8.19 -2.43 -5.63
N LEU A 81 -9.31 -2.88 -6.17
CA LEU A 81 -9.74 -2.58 -7.54
C LEU A 81 -10.88 -1.58 -7.48
N ASN A 82 -10.68 -0.40 -8.05
CA ASN A 82 -11.70 0.64 -8.10
C ASN A 82 -12.21 0.84 -9.53
N SER A 83 -13.53 1.02 -9.67
CA SER A 83 -14.19 1.29 -10.96
C SER A 83 -14.03 0.17 -12.02
N PHE A 84 -13.75 -1.07 -11.61
CA PHE A 84 -13.75 -2.26 -12.48
C PHE A 84 -15.16 -2.84 -12.71
N GLY A 85 -16.13 -1.96 -13.00
CA GLY A 85 -17.53 -2.33 -13.25
C GLY A 85 -17.75 -3.14 -14.54
N PRO A 86 -19.00 -3.36 -14.97
CA PRO A 86 -19.34 -4.14 -16.16
C PRO A 86 -19.05 -3.38 -17.47
N HIS A 87 -17.83 -2.87 -17.64
CA HIS A 87 -17.37 -2.10 -18.81
C HIS A 87 -16.90 -2.99 -19.98
N GLY A 88 -17.26 -4.28 -19.95
CA GLY A 88 -16.92 -5.27 -20.97
C GLY A 88 -16.09 -6.44 -20.44
N MET A 89 -16.05 -7.51 -21.25
CA MET A 89 -15.36 -8.77 -20.90
C MET A 89 -13.86 -8.57 -20.66
N HIS A 90 -13.23 -7.64 -21.38
CA HIS A 90 -11.80 -7.36 -21.26
C HIS A 90 -11.45 -6.71 -19.91
N VAL A 91 -12.30 -5.82 -19.37
CA VAL A 91 -12.11 -5.22 -18.03
C VAL A 91 -12.31 -6.27 -16.92
N LYS A 92 -13.29 -7.16 -17.08
CA LYS A 92 -13.49 -8.28 -16.16
C LYS A 92 -12.30 -9.25 -16.15
N LEU A 93 -11.77 -9.58 -17.33
CA LEU A 93 -10.55 -10.39 -17.47
C LEU A 93 -9.36 -9.71 -16.79
N MET A 94 -9.23 -8.39 -16.97
CA MET A 94 -8.19 -7.59 -16.36
C MET A 94 -8.28 -7.59 -14.83
N ALA A 95 -9.46 -7.37 -14.27
CA ALA A 95 -9.71 -7.48 -12.83
C ALA A 95 -9.29 -8.86 -12.30
N THR A 96 -9.68 -9.93 -13.02
CA THR A 96 -9.39 -11.32 -12.64
C THR A 96 -7.89 -11.61 -12.68
N MET A 97 -7.17 -11.08 -13.68
CA MET A 97 -5.72 -11.21 -13.79
C MET A 97 -4.98 -10.51 -12.65
N PHE A 98 -5.41 -9.30 -12.26
CA PHE A 98 -4.82 -8.61 -11.10
C PHE A 98 -5.16 -9.30 -9.77
N GLN A 99 -6.39 -9.79 -9.61
CA GLN A 99 -6.79 -10.57 -8.43
C GLN A 99 -5.93 -11.82 -8.26
N ASN A 100 -5.71 -12.57 -9.34
CA ASN A 100 -4.91 -13.80 -9.29
C ASN A 100 -3.40 -13.54 -9.12
N LEU A 101 -2.92 -12.31 -9.33
CA LEU A 101 -1.53 -11.95 -9.10
C LEU A 101 -1.14 -12.00 -7.62
N PHE A 102 -2.12 -11.79 -6.72
CA PHE A 102 -1.93 -11.76 -5.28
C PHE A 102 -2.65 -12.95 -4.63
N PRO A 103 -2.20 -13.41 -3.45
CA PRO A 103 -2.90 -14.46 -2.73
C PRO A 103 -4.31 -14.00 -2.36
N SER A 104 -5.28 -14.91 -2.45
CA SER A 104 -6.65 -14.64 -2.01
C SER A 104 -6.68 -14.37 -0.51
N ILE A 105 -7.51 -13.41 -0.10
CA ILE A 105 -7.61 -12.98 1.29
C ILE A 105 -8.95 -13.45 1.85
N ASN A 106 -8.89 -14.22 2.93
CA ASN A 106 -10.06 -14.57 3.70
C ASN A 106 -10.22 -13.57 4.86
N VAL A 107 -11.25 -12.73 4.76
CA VAL A 107 -11.51 -11.64 5.72
C VAL A 107 -11.67 -12.15 7.16
N HIS A 108 -12.16 -13.38 7.35
CA HIS A 108 -12.37 -13.95 8.69
C HIS A 108 -11.10 -14.53 9.33
N LYS A 109 -10.08 -14.84 8.53
CA LYS A 109 -8.84 -15.48 9.01
C LYS A 109 -7.60 -14.59 8.90
N VAL A 110 -7.69 -13.48 8.16
CA VAL A 110 -6.54 -12.62 7.90
C VAL A 110 -6.07 -11.92 9.17
N ASN A 111 -4.76 -11.88 9.38
CA ASN A 111 -4.14 -11.15 10.49
C ASN A 111 -3.86 -9.70 10.05
N LEU A 112 -4.45 -8.72 10.73
CA LEU A 112 -4.24 -7.31 10.38
C LEU A 112 -2.78 -6.86 10.54
N ASN A 113 -1.98 -7.58 11.33
CA ASN A 113 -0.56 -7.29 11.47
C ASN A 113 0.25 -7.56 10.21
N THR A 114 -0.21 -8.44 9.33
CA THR A 114 0.48 -8.74 8.07
C THR A 114 0.11 -7.74 6.96
N ILE A 115 -1.00 -7.02 7.11
CA ILE A 115 -1.46 -6.03 6.14
C ILE A 115 -0.75 -4.70 6.39
N LYS A 116 0.36 -4.50 5.68
CA LYS A 116 1.18 -3.27 5.79
C LYS A 116 1.10 -2.36 4.57
N ARG A 117 0.60 -2.87 3.45
CA ARG A 117 0.62 -2.19 2.15
C ARG A 117 -0.65 -2.50 1.39
N CYS A 118 -1.11 -1.57 0.56
CA CYS A 118 -2.12 -1.85 -0.44
C CYS A 118 -1.68 -1.38 -1.82
N LEU A 119 -2.22 -2.04 -2.83
CA LEU A 119 -2.11 -1.68 -4.21
C LEU A 119 -3.50 -1.29 -4.70
N LEU A 120 -3.66 -0.02 -5.04
CA LEU A 120 -4.87 0.51 -5.66
C LEU A 120 -4.68 0.51 -7.17
N ILE A 121 -5.62 -0.12 -7.86
CA ILE A 121 -5.75 -0.01 -9.30
C ILE A 121 -7.10 0.63 -9.57
N ASP A 122 -7.07 1.83 -10.15
CA ASP A 122 -8.26 2.60 -10.51
C ASP A 122 -8.43 2.60 -12.02
N TYR A 123 -9.61 2.22 -12.51
CA TYR A 123 -9.92 2.21 -13.93
C TYR A 123 -10.87 3.36 -14.28
N ASN A 124 -10.46 4.23 -15.19
CA ASN A 124 -11.34 5.27 -15.70
C ASN A 124 -12.04 4.76 -16.97
N PRO A 125 -13.39 4.58 -16.96
CA PRO A 125 -14.12 4.05 -18.11
C PRO A 125 -14.17 5.00 -19.31
N ASP A 126 -14.05 6.31 -19.09
CA ASP A 126 -14.16 7.33 -20.14
C ASP A 126 -12.85 7.45 -20.92
N SER A 127 -11.71 7.50 -20.21
CA SER A 127 -10.38 7.61 -20.82
C SER A 127 -9.75 6.25 -21.14
N GLN A 128 -10.30 5.16 -20.58
CA GLN A 128 -9.73 3.80 -20.63
C GLN A 128 -8.31 3.72 -20.05
N GLU A 129 -7.99 4.61 -19.12
CA GLU A 129 -6.70 4.65 -18.44
C GLU A 129 -6.75 3.94 -17.09
N LEU A 130 -5.59 3.44 -16.66
CA LEU A 130 -5.41 2.76 -15.39
C LEU A 130 -4.39 3.48 -14.54
N ASP A 131 -4.80 3.81 -13.32
CA ASP A 131 -3.94 4.38 -12.30
C ASP A 131 -3.48 3.26 -11.36
N PHE A 132 -2.17 2.98 -11.39
CA PHE A 132 -1.54 1.98 -10.53
C PHE A 132 -0.78 2.67 -9.40
N ARG A 133 -1.31 2.59 -8.17
CA ARG A 133 -0.77 3.31 -7.00
C ARG A 133 -0.55 2.36 -5.82
N HIS A 134 0.64 2.44 -5.23
CA HIS A 134 1.03 1.60 -4.10
C HIS A 134 1.20 2.46 -2.84
N TYR A 135 0.51 2.06 -1.77
CA TYR A 135 0.38 2.81 -0.53
C TYR A 135 0.87 2.01 0.68
N SER A 136 1.29 2.72 1.73
CA SER A 136 1.75 2.12 2.97
C SER A 136 0.68 2.33 4.03
N ILE A 137 0.07 1.25 4.50
CA ILE A 137 -0.99 1.33 5.50
C ILE A 137 -0.41 1.64 6.88
N LYS A 138 -0.98 2.64 7.55
CA LYS A 138 -0.70 2.99 8.95
C LYS A 138 -2.00 3.12 9.72
N VAL A 139 -2.09 2.36 10.81
CA VAL A 139 -3.19 2.47 11.78
C VAL A 139 -2.75 3.38 12.91
N VAL A 140 -3.57 4.39 13.22
CA VAL A 140 -3.33 5.38 14.27
C VAL A 140 -4.49 5.37 15.25
N PRO A 141 -4.25 5.25 16.57
CA PRO A 141 -5.34 5.24 17.54
C PRO A 141 -5.99 6.63 17.62
N VAL A 142 -7.32 6.64 17.68
CA VAL A 142 -8.16 7.84 17.78
C VAL A 142 -8.71 7.95 19.19
N GLY A 143 -8.95 9.17 19.69
CA GLY A 143 -9.49 9.42 21.03
C GLY A 143 -8.45 9.61 22.15
N ALA A 144 -7.15 9.41 21.87
CA ALA A 144 -6.08 9.81 22.79
C ALA A 144 -5.68 11.28 22.57
N SER A 145 -5.52 12.05 23.65
CA SER A 145 -5.05 13.44 23.57
C SER A 145 -3.66 13.52 22.91
N ARG A 146 -3.32 14.66 22.30
CA ARG A 146 -2.00 14.85 21.65
C ARG A 146 -0.84 14.60 22.63
N GLY A 147 -1.02 14.98 23.90
CA GLY A 147 -0.07 14.69 24.99
C GLY A 147 0.07 13.19 25.26
N MET A 148 -1.05 12.44 25.31
CA MET A 148 -1.02 10.98 25.46
C MET A 148 -0.35 10.28 24.28
N LYS A 149 -0.61 10.70 23.03
CA LYS A 149 0.07 10.15 21.84
C LYS A 149 1.59 10.36 21.89
N LYS A 150 2.08 11.49 22.43
CA LYS A 150 3.53 11.76 22.63
C LYS A 150 4.14 10.98 23.80
N LEU A 151 3.43 10.83 24.92
CA LEU A 151 3.85 9.97 26.04
C LEU A 151 4.00 8.51 25.62
N LEU A 152 3.17 8.07 24.69
CA LEU A 152 3.27 6.76 24.08
C LEU A 152 4.40 6.64 23.05
N GLN A 153 5.27 7.64 22.80
CA GLN A 153 6.44 7.49 21.91
C GLN A 153 7.67 6.93 22.65
N GLU A 154 8.65 6.38 21.91
CA GLU A 154 9.90 5.83 22.50
C GLU A 154 10.79 6.89 23.13
N LYS A 155 10.77 8.12 22.60
CA LYS A 155 11.45 9.27 23.21
C LYS A 155 10.47 9.98 24.13
N PHE A 156 10.73 9.89 25.43
CA PHE A 156 10.04 10.73 26.40
C PHE A 156 10.32 12.21 26.06
N PRO A 157 9.29 13.06 25.95
CA PRO A 157 9.48 14.49 25.74
C PRO A 157 10.29 15.09 26.90
N ASN A 158 11.09 16.11 26.61
CA ASN A 158 11.91 16.77 27.62
C ASN A 158 11.01 17.51 28.63
N MET A 159 10.91 16.96 29.85
CA MET A 159 10.03 17.44 30.92
C MET A 159 10.63 18.59 31.74
N SER A 160 11.90 18.97 31.52
CA SER A 160 12.58 20.02 32.30
C SER A 160 11.93 21.41 32.23
N ARG A 161 11.02 21.62 31.27
CA ARG A 161 10.30 22.88 31.05
C ARG A 161 8.84 22.84 31.48
N LEU A 162 8.36 21.71 31.99
CA LEU A 162 6.97 21.51 32.40
C LEU A 162 6.92 21.37 33.92
N GLN A 163 6.02 22.09 34.56
CA GLN A 163 5.84 22.03 36.02
C GLN A 163 4.96 20.86 36.43
N ASP A 164 4.05 20.43 35.56
CA ASP A 164 3.13 19.31 35.81
C ASP A 164 2.85 18.48 34.53
N ILE A 165 2.55 17.19 34.71
CA ILE A 165 2.08 16.27 33.66
C ILE A 165 0.76 16.77 33.06
N SER A 166 -0.07 17.43 33.87
CA SER A 166 -1.29 18.11 33.44
C SER A 166 -1.02 19.14 32.34
N GLU A 167 0.12 19.85 32.40
CA GLU A 167 0.52 20.81 31.36
C GLU A 167 0.85 20.10 30.05
N LEU A 168 1.49 18.92 30.08
CA LEU A 168 1.76 18.12 28.87
C LEU A 168 0.46 17.66 28.19
N LEU A 169 -0.55 17.33 28.99
CA LEU A 169 -1.87 16.91 28.51
C LEU A 169 -2.70 18.09 27.99
N ALA A 170 -2.59 19.26 28.63
CA ALA A 170 -3.38 20.46 28.32
C ALA A 170 -2.78 21.34 27.21
N THR A 171 -1.47 21.57 27.20
CA THR A 171 -0.83 22.51 26.25
C THR A 171 -0.38 21.88 24.94
N GLY A 172 -0.28 20.56 24.87
CA GLY A 172 0.36 19.90 23.73
C GLY A 172 1.79 20.43 23.45
N ALA A 173 2.45 21.01 24.46
CA ALA A 173 3.60 21.92 24.32
C ALA A 173 4.57 21.51 23.20
N GLY A 174 4.77 22.45 22.26
CA GLY A 174 5.52 22.24 21.02
C GLY A 174 4.65 21.77 19.84
N LEU A 175 3.40 22.20 19.77
CA LEU A 175 2.54 22.01 18.59
C LEU A 175 3.07 22.87 17.43
N SER A 176 3.90 22.28 16.57
CA SER A 176 3.96 22.75 15.20
C SER A 176 2.58 22.47 14.58
N GLU A 177 1.89 23.52 14.13
CA GLU A 177 0.58 23.45 13.46
C GLU A 177 0.55 22.58 12.19
N SER A 178 1.69 22.02 11.77
CA SER A 178 1.77 21.10 10.63
C SER A 178 1.19 19.70 10.88
N GLU A 179 0.66 19.40 12.07
CA GLU A 179 -0.12 18.18 12.36
C GLU A 179 -1.60 18.53 12.58
N ALA A 180 -2.24 19.15 11.58
CA ALA A 180 -3.67 18.93 11.40
C ALA A 180 -3.86 17.41 11.28
N GLU A 181 -4.64 16.79 12.17
CA GLU A 181 -5.04 15.40 11.98
C GLU A 181 -5.89 15.41 10.69
N PRO A 182 -5.43 14.82 9.58
CA PRO A 182 -6.16 14.85 8.31
C PRO A 182 -7.35 13.89 8.34
N ASP A 183 -7.65 13.30 9.49
CA ASP A 183 -8.57 12.19 9.63
C ASP A 183 -9.98 12.77 9.83
N GLY A 184 -10.69 12.99 8.73
CA GLY A 184 -12.14 13.17 8.79
C GLY A 184 -12.82 11.88 9.27
N ASP A 185 -14.07 11.98 9.74
CA ASP A 185 -14.82 10.85 10.32
C ASP A 185 -14.83 9.59 9.43
N HIS A 186 -14.74 9.77 8.11
CA HIS A 186 -14.70 8.70 7.11
C HIS A 186 -13.46 7.78 7.20
N ASN A 187 -12.39 8.19 7.89
CA ASN A 187 -11.18 7.38 8.06
C ASN A 187 -11.12 6.64 9.41
N ILE A 188 -12.09 6.87 10.31
CA ILE A 188 -12.13 6.29 11.65
C ILE A 188 -12.92 4.98 11.62
N THR A 189 -12.31 3.91 12.11
CA THR A 189 -12.94 2.58 12.18
C THR A 189 -12.63 1.90 13.50
N GLU A 190 -13.52 1.02 13.96
CA GLU A 190 -13.26 0.17 15.12
C GLU A 190 -12.38 -1.01 14.71
N LEU A 191 -11.30 -1.26 15.46
CA LEU A 191 -10.36 -2.33 15.15
C LEU A 191 -10.91 -3.70 15.58
N PRO A 192 -11.08 -4.67 14.65
CA PRO A 192 -11.54 -6.01 15.01
C PRO A 192 -10.45 -6.85 15.70
N GLN A 193 -9.19 -6.44 15.59
CA GLN A 193 -8.00 -7.11 16.13
C GLN A 193 -7.00 -6.09 16.65
N ALA A 194 -6.13 -6.47 17.59
CA ALA A 194 -5.01 -5.63 17.97
C ALA A 194 -3.98 -5.55 16.82
N VAL A 195 -3.52 -4.33 16.52
CA VAL A 195 -2.56 -4.07 15.44
C VAL A 195 -1.26 -3.53 16.03
N ALA A 196 -0.12 -3.94 15.47
CA ALA A 196 1.19 -3.50 15.89
C ALA A 196 1.31 -1.98 15.78
N GLY A 197 1.45 -1.34 16.94
CA GLY A 197 1.42 0.09 17.15
C GLY A 197 0.90 0.39 18.55
N ARG A 198 1.52 1.32 19.26
CA ARG A 198 1.11 1.65 20.64
C ARG A 198 -0.29 2.28 20.62
N GLY A 199 -1.21 1.71 21.39
CA GLY A 199 -2.60 2.18 21.50
C GLY A 199 -3.59 1.56 20.49
N ASN A 200 -3.17 0.67 19.60
CA ASN A 200 -4.07 0.01 18.64
C ASN A 200 -4.61 -1.31 19.21
N MET A 201 -5.51 -1.23 20.19
CA MET A 201 -6.11 -2.42 20.82
C MET A 201 -7.39 -2.86 20.09
N ARG A 202 -7.81 -4.11 20.33
CA ARG A 202 -9.09 -4.64 19.83
C ARG A 202 -10.26 -3.81 20.38
N ALA A 203 -11.27 -3.58 19.55
CA ALA A 203 -12.48 -2.82 19.87
C ALA A 203 -12.23 -1.33 20.22
N GLN A 204 -11.09 -0.78 19.82
CA GLN A 204 -10.81 0.66 19.92
C GLN A 204 -10.91 1.33 18.56
N GLN A 205 -11.31 2.60 18.57
CA GLN A 205 -11.36 3.42 17.36
C GLN A 205 -9.95 3.79 16.90
N SER A 206 -9.69 3.61 15.62
CA SER A 206 -8.43 3.96 14.98
C SER A 206 -8.65 4.48 13.57
N ALA A 207 -7.82 5.43 13.17
CA ALA A 207 -7.80 5.97 11.82
C ALA A 207 -6.84 5.17 10.94
N VAL A 208 -7.29 4.86 9.72
CA VAL A 208 -6.46 4.21 8.70
C VAL A 208 -5.89 5.27 7.75
N ARG A 209 -4.57 5.31 7.61
CA ARG A 209 -3.83 6.21 6.72
C ARG A 209 -3.09 5.40 5.65
N LEU A 210 -3.03 5.91 4.42
CA LEU A 210 -2.41 5.30 3.24
C LEU A 210 -1.11 6.00 2.82
#